data_AF-A0A7T3E607-F1
#
_entry.id   AF-A0A7T3E607-F1
#
_cell.length_a   1.000
_cell.length_b   1.000
_cell.length_c   1.000
_cell.angle_alpha   90.00
_cell.angle_beta   90.00
_cell.angle_gamma   90.00
#
_symmetry.space_group_name_H-M   'P 1'
#
loop_
_entity.id
_entity.type
_entity.pdbx_description
1 polymer ?
#
loop_
_entity_poly.entity_id
_entity_poly.type
_entity_poly.pdbx_seq_one_letter_code
_entity_poly.pdbx_strand_id
1 'polypeptide(L)' 'MDHGYLDEDEEAAVLGERVQAMLKKLALVPPGMIAKTSFEVDGVEYEISLRKTK' A
#
# COMPACT_ATOMS: atom_id res chain seq x y z
N MET A 1 -15.65 2.31 -27.32
CA MET A 1 -15.05 1.71 -26.13
C MET A 1 -13.69 2.38 -26.01
N ASP A 2 -13.52 3.33 -25.09
CA ASP A 2 -12.22 3.95 -24.79
C ASP A 2 -11.93 3.60 -23.34
N HIS A 3 -11.16 2.53 -23.13
CA HIS A 3 -10.69 2.18 -21.81
C HIS A 3 -9.62 3.20 -21.45
N GLY A 4 -9.93 4.09 -20.50
CA GLY A 4 -8.97 5.01 -19.90
C GLY A 4 -7.92 4.21 -19.14
N TYR A 5 -6.91 3.74 -19.86
CA TYR A 5 -5.67 3.28 -19.26
C TYR A 5 -4.95 4.53 -18.79
N LEU A 6 -4.83 4.65 -17.48
CA LEU A 6 -3.86 5.57 -16.88
C LEU A 6 -2.50 5.16 -17.42
N ASP A 7 -1.67 6.13 -17.84
CA ASP A 7 -0.28 5.82 -18.20
C ASP A 7 0.38 5.12 -17.00
N GLU A 8 1.25 4.13 -17.25
CA GLU A 8 1.83 3.27 -16.21
C GLU A 8 2.49 4.08 -15.07
N ASP A 9 2.97 5.28 -15.37
CA ASP A 9 3.51 6.24 -14.42
C ASP A 9 2.46 6.81 -13.45
N GLU A 10 1.23 7.04 -13.92
CA GLU A 10 0.11 7.53 -13.10
C GLU A 10 -0.44 6.42 -12.20
N GLU A 11 -0.51 5.17 -12.69
CA GLU A 11 -0.85 4.00 -11.87
C GLU A 11 0.18 3.77 -10.76
N ALA A 12 1.47 3.87 -11.08
CA ALA A 12 2.55 3.76 -10.11
C ALA A 12 2.49 4.88 -9.04
N ALA A 13 2.14 6.11 -9.44
CA ALA A 13 1.97 7.22 -8.51
C ALA A 13 0.79 6.99 -7.55
N VAL A 14 -0.37 6.58 -8.07
CA VAL A 14 -1.56 6.28 -7.25
C VAL A 14 -1.28 5.12 -6.28
N LEU A 15 -0.60 4.08 -6.75
CA LEU A 15 -0.16 2.96 -5.92
C LEU A 15 0.80 3.44 -4.82
N GLY A 16 1.77 4.28 -5.16
CA GLY A 16 2.72 4.86 -4.23
C GLY A 16 2.06 5.67 -3.12
N GLU A 17 1.08 6.51 -3.44
CA GLU A 17 0.30 7.27 -2.46
C GLU A 17 -0.50 6.36 -1.53
N ARG A 18 -1.14 5.32 -2.08
CA ARG A 18 -1.92 4.34 -1.31
C ARG A 18 -1.04 3.58 -0.34
N VAL A 19 0.13 3.12 -0.80
CA VAL A 19 1.15 2.45 0.04
C VAL A 19 1.65 3.40 1.13
N GLN A 20 1.95 4.66 0.83
CA GLN A 20 2.35 5.63 1.85
C GLN A 20 1.26 5.85 2.91
N ALA A 21 -0.01 5.95 2.51
CA ALA A 21 -1.11 6.10 3.45
C ALA A 21 -1.24 4.88 4.38
N MET A 22 -1.06 3.67 3.83
CA MET A 22 -1.02 2.43 4.61
C MET A 22 0.16 2.42 5.58
N LEU A 23 1.38 2.76 5.12
CA LEU A 23 2.56 2.85 5.97
C LEU A 23 2.38 3.87 7.11
N LYS A 24 1.75 5.02 6.86
CA LYS A 24 1.42 6.00 7.90
C LYS A 24 0.50 5.43 8.97
N LYS A 25 -0.49 4.61 8.59
CA LYS A 25 -1.37 3.92 9.56
C LYS A 25 -0.60 2.88 10.36
N LEU A 26 0.24 2.07 9.70
CA LEU A 26 1.10 1.08 10.38
C LEU A 26 2.12 1.77 11.31
N ALA A 27 2.56 2.99 10.96
CA ALA A 27 3.43 3.82 11.77
C ALA A 27 2.77 4.37 13.05
N LEU A 28 1.46 4.21 13.25
CA LEU A 28 0.80 4.50 14.52
C LEU A 28 0.73 3.27 15.45
N VAL A 29 1.07 2.08 14.93
CA VAL A 29 1.03 0.85 15.74
C VAL A 29 2.13 0.90 16.81
N PRO A 30 1.83 0.51 18.06
CA PRO A 30 2.82 0.49 19.13
C PRO A 30 4.03 -0.40 18.81
N PRO A 31 5.23 -0.04 19.28
CA PRO A 31 6.42 -0.88 19.15
C PRO A 31 6.20 -2.23 19.85
N GLY A 32 6.68 -3.32 19.26
CA GLY A 32 6.45 -4.69 19.76
C GLY A 32 5.21 -5.38 19.23
N MET A 33 4.36 -4.69 18.46
CA MET A 33 3.26 -5.30 17.69
C MET A 33 3.63 -5.41 16.21
N ILE A 34 3.18 -6.49 15.57
CA ILE A 34 3.29 -6.64 14.11
C ILE A 34 2.06 -6.01 13.48
N ALA A 35 2.28 -5.03 12.63
CA ALA A 35 1.23 -4.38 11.88
C ALA A 35 1.18 -4.97 10.46
N LYS A 36 0.00 -5.39 10.01
CA LYS A 36 -0.21 -5.95 8.67
C LYS A 36 -1.38 -5.26 7.99
N THR A 37 -1.28 -5.08 6.69
CA THR A 37 -2.37 -4.62 5.83
C THR A 37 -2.21 -5.21 4.45
N SER A 38 -3.32 -5.56 3.81
CA SER A 38 -3.34 -6.01 2.42
C SER A 38 -4.16 -5.05 1.56
N PHE A 39 -3.89 -5.08 0.26
CA PHE A 39 -4.66 -4.35 -0.75
C PHE A 39 -4.57 -5.08 -2.10
N GLU A 40 -5.54 -4.82 -2.97
CA GLU A 40 -5.63 -5.43 -4.29
C GLU A 40 -5.36 -4.38 -5.39
N VAL A 41 -4.60 -4.78 -6.42
CA VAL A 41 -4.34 -4.05 -7.67
C VAL A 41 -4.47 -5.05 -8.82
N ASP A 42 -5.35 -4.78 -9.79
CA ASP A 42 -5.56 -5.62 -10.98
C ASP A 42 -5.81 -7.11 -10.70
N GLY A 43 -6.52 -7.42 -9.61
CA GLY A 43 -6.80 -8.79 -9.19
C GLY A 43 -5.61 -9.50 -8.53
N VAL A 44 -4.51 -8.79 -8.29
CA VAL A 44 -3.33 -9.25 -7.54
C VAL A 44 -3.38 -8.68 -6.12
N GLU A 45 -3.35 -9.56 -5.12
CA GLU A 45 -3.30 -9.17 -3.70
C GLU A 45 -1.86 -8.95 -3.24
N TYR A 46 -1.61 -7.81 -2.61
CA TYR A 46 -0.34 -7.43 -2.00
C TYR A 46 -0.50 -7.32 -0.48
N GLU A 47 0.36 -8.00 0.30
CA GLU A 47 0.46 -7.84 1.75
C GLU A 47 1.70 -7.02 2.11
N ILE A 48 1.53 -6.01 2.97
CA ILE A 48 2.63 -5.27 3.59
C ILE A 48 2.63 -5.56 5.09
N SER A 49 3.78 -6.02 5.58
CA SER A 49 4.05 -6.26 7.00
C SER A 49 5.11 -5.28 7.50
N LEU A 50 4.82 -4.50 8.55
CA LEU A 50 5.80 -3.66 9.23
C LEU A 50 6.10 -4.22 10.62
N ARG A 51 7.37 -4.54 10.88
CA ARG A 51 7.88 -4.87 12.21
C ARG A 51 8.61 -3.67 12.78
N LYS A 52 8.02 -3.01 13.78
CA LYS A 52 8.69 -1.93 14.50
C LYS A 52 9.63 -2.50 15.56
N THR A 53 10.93 -2.35 15.33
CA THR A 53 11.98 -2.58 16.34
C THR A 53 12.12 -1.34 17.22
N LYS A 54 12.48 -1.52 18.50
CA LYS A 54 12.83 -0.42 19.40
C LYS A 54 14.17 0.20 19.02
#